data_AF-A0A2V7DUF2-F1
#
_entry.id   AF-A0A2V7DUF2-F1
#
_cell.length_a   1.000
_cell.length_b   1.000
_cell.length_c   1.000
_cell.angle_alpha   90.00
_cell.angle_beta   90.00
_cell.angle_gamma   90.00
#
_symmetry.space_group_name_H-M   'P 1'
#
loop_
_entity.id
_entity.type
_entity.pdbx_description
1 polymer ?
#
loop_
_entity_poly.entity_id
_entity_poly.type
_entity_poly.pdbx_seq_one_letter_code
_entity_poly.pdbx_strand_id
1 'polypeptide(L)'
;MLTKDYDEGITLVLEDKVDAMIADLPACIFAVRRHPDRGLYALSTPLTHESIGIALSGSDPLLVNWTQNWLRELEATGALERTTERWFKDTAWLGRLP
;
A
#
# COMPACT_ATOMS: atom_id res chain seq x y z
N MET A 1 -11.80 -5.92 -16.81
CA MET A 1 -12.92 -5.95 -15.83
C MET A 1 -12.53 -5.03 -14.69
N LEU A 2 -13.45 -4.20 -14.20
CA LEU A 2 -13.22 -3.39 -13.00
C LEU A 2 -13.87 -4.10 -11.81
N THR A 3 -13.23 -4.08 -10.66
CA THR A 3 -13.76 -4.60 -9.39
C THR A 3 -14.11 -3.45 -8.46
N LYS A 4 -14.94 -3.72 -7.47
CA LYS A 4 -15.35 -2.77 -6.43
C LYS A 4 -14.20 -2.45 -5.47
N ASP A 5 -13.44 -3.47 -5.08
CA ASP A 5 -12.35 -3.39 -4.11
C ASP A 5 -11.28 -4.47 -4.39
N TYR A 6 -10.22 -4.47 -3.59
CA TYR A 6 -9.12 -5.43 -3.73
C TYR A 6 -9.54 -6.87 -3.38
N ASP A 7 -10.43 -7.07 -2.41
CA ASP A 7 -10.85 -8.41 -1.98
C ASP A 7 -11.62 -9.13 -3.09
N GLU A 8 -12.48 -8.40 -3.81
CA GLU A 8 -13.13 -8.91 -5.01
C GLU A 8 -12.10 -9.26 -6.09
N GLY A 9 -11.11 -8.39 -6.34
CA GLY A 9 -10.04 -8.64 -7.31
C GLY A 9 -9.20 -9.88 -6.99
N ILE A 10 -8.79 -10.04 -5.74
CA ILE A 10 -8.05 -11.20 -5.23
C ILE A 10 -8.88 -12.47 -5.40
N THR A 11 -10.17 -12.41 -5.07
CA THR A 11 -11.09 -13.55 -5.20
C THR A 11 -11.19 -14.03 -6.65
N LEU A 12 -11.32 -13.12 -7.61
CA LEU A 12 -11.39 -13.48 -9.03
C LEU A 12 -10.12 -14.18 -9.54
N VAL A 13 -8.95 -13.74 -9.08
CA VAL A 13 -7.66 -14.40 -9.41
C VAL A 13 -7.60 -15.78 -8.76
N LEU A 14 -7.96 -15.88 -7.48
CA LEU A 14 -7.95 -17.15 -6.73
C LEU A 14 -8.92 -18.21 -7.25
N GLU A 15 -10.01 -17.77 -7.88
CA GLU A 15 -11.04 -18.62 -8.50
C GLU A 15 -10.78 -18.90 -9.99
N ASP A 16 -9.62 -18.48 -10.53
CA ASP A 16 -9.24 -18.69 -11.94
C ASP A 16 -10.23 -18.06 -12.94
N LYS A 17 -10.91 -16.98 -12.53
CA LYS A 17 -11.83 -16.21 -13.39
C LYS A 17 -11.10 -15.14 -14.20
N VAL A 18 -9.92 -14.74 -13.74
CA VAL A 18 -9.01 -13.79 -14.41
C VAL A 18 -7.56 -14.22 -14.17
N ASP A 19 -6.67 -13.89 -15.10
CA ASP A 19 -5.26 -14.30 -15.02
C ASP A 19 -4.43 -13.46 -14.03
N ALA A 20 -4.80 -12.19 -13.84
CA ALA A 20 -4.03 -11.25 -13.01
C ALA A 20 -4.88 -10.09 -12.50
N MET A 21 -4.44 -9.52 -11.38
CA MET A 21 -4.90 -8.24 -10.84
C MET A 21 -3.79 -7.19 -11.01
N ILE A 22 -4.16 -5.97 -11.41
CA ILE A 22 -3.27 -4.80 -11.41
C ILE A 22 -3.73 -3.86 -10.31
N ALA A 23 -2.83 -3.56 -9.37
CA ALA A 23 -3.09 -2.70 -8.22
C ALA A 23 -1.76 -2.13 -7.69
N ASP A 24 -1.84 -1.24 -6.72
CA ASP A 24 -0.69 -0.72 -5.98
C ASP A 24 0.17 -1.86 -5.43
N LEU A 25 1.49 -1.76 -5.59
CA LEU A 25 2.42 -2.83 -5.22
C LEU A 25 2.21 -3.35 -3.78
N PRO A 26 1.99 -2.49 -2.75
CA PRO A 26 1.71 -2.98 -1.41
C PRO A 26 0.46 -3.85 -1.29
N ALA A 27 -0.60 -3.55 -2.04
CA ALA A 27 -1.83 -4.36 -2.03
C ALA A 27 -1.57 -5.75 -2.62
N CYS A 28 -0.79 -5.84 -3.71
CA CYS A 28 -0.38 -7.12 -4.30
C CYS A 28 0.51 -7.94 -3.33
N ILE A 29 1.48 -7.30 -2.68
CA ILE A 29 2.36 -7.93 -1.68
C ILE A 29 1.54 -8.44 -0.48
N PHE A 30 0.54 -7.67 -0.06
CA PHE A 30 -0.38 -8.04 1.00
C PHE A 30 -1.24 -9.25 0.61
N ALA A 31 -1.80 -9.27 -0.59
CA ALA A 31 -2.61 -10.37 -1.09
C ALA A 31 -1.85 -11.71 -1.05
N VAL A 32 -0.59 -11.72 -1.51
CA VAL A 32 0.29 -12.90 -1.44
C VAL A 32 0.51 -13.34 0.01
N ARG A 33 0.75 -12.40 0.93
CA ARG A 33 1.00 -12.72 2.35
C ARG A 33 -0.24 -13.22 3.09
N ARG A 34 -1.43 -12.75 2.73
CA ARG A 34 -2.70 -13.21 3.32
C ARG A 34 -3.13 -14.58 2.79
N HIS A 35 -2.58 -15.00 1.65
CA HIS A 35 -2.88 -16.26 0.98
C HIS A 35 -1.59 -17.04 0.60
N PRO A 36 -0.72 -17.37 1.58
CA PRO A 36 0.64 -17.85 1.31
C PRO A 36 0.69 -19.16 0.50
N ASP A 37 -0.32 -20.02 0.62
CA ASP A 37 -0.37 -21.34 -0.01
C ASP A 37 -1.33 -21.41 -1.21
N ARG A 38 -1.74 -20.25 -1.74
CA ARG A 38 -2.72 -20.17 -2.84
C ARG A 38 -2.10 -19.91 -4.22
N GLY A 39 -0.77 -19.96 -4.32
CA GLY A 39 -0.05 -19.82 -5.59
C GLY A 39 0.00 -18.40 -6.17
N LEU A 40 -0.36 -17.39 -5.38
CA LEU A 40 -0.26 -15.99 -5.80
C LEU A 40 1.21 -15.52 -5.84
N TYR A 41 1.54 -14.70 -6.83
CA TYR A 41 2.84 -14.04 -6.94
C TYR A 41 2.66 -12.56 -7.29
N ALA A 42 3.37 -11.69 -6.57
CA ALA A 42 3.42 -10.26 -6.85
C ALA A 42 4.73 -9.91 -7.57
N LEU A 43 4.64 -9.18 -8.68
CA LEU A 43 5.81 -8.69 -9.39
C LEU A 43 6.63 -7.76 -8.47
N SER A 44 7.94 -8.01 -8.37
CA SER A 44 8.84 -7.20 -7.54
C SER A 44 9.19 -5.85 -8.16
N THR A 45 9.04 -5.72 -9.47
CA THR A 45 9.29 -4.47 -10.21
C THR A 45 7.98 -3.70 -10.39
N PRO A 46 7.87 -2.46 -9.88
CA PRO A 46 6.72 -1.60 -10.14
C PRO A 46 6.56 -1.30 -11.63
N LEU A 47 5.32 -1.25 -12.12
CA LEU A 47 5.01 -0.84 -13.49
C LEU A 47 5.02 0.69 -13.66
N THR A 48 4.77 1.41 -12.57
CA THR A 48 4.55 2.85 -12.51
C THR A 48 5.37 3.47 -11.38
N HIS A 49 5.65 4.77 -11.50
CA HIS A 49 6.12 5.58 -10.39
C HIS A 49 4.92 6.30 -9.77
N GLU A 50 4.55 5.92 -8.54
CA GLU A 50 3.36 6.41 -7.85
C GLU A 50 3.76 7.23 -6.63
N SER A 51 3.93 8.54 -6.83
CA SER A 51 4.22 9.46 -5.73
C SER A 51 2.96 9.66 -4.88
N ILE A 52 2.90 9.01 -3.71
CA ILE A 52 1.81 9.17 -2.74
C ILE A 52 2.04 10.42 -1.89
N GLY A 53 0.99 11.23 -1.71
CA GLY A 53 1.06 12.47 -0.95
C GLY A 53 -0.22 12.78 -0.18
N ILE A 54 -0.14 13.79 0.68
CA ILE A 54 -1.27 14.28 1.46
C ILE A 54 -1.89 15.46 0.71
N ALA A 55 -3.15 15.32 0.31
CA ALA A 55 -3.91 16.42 -0.30
C ALA A 55 -4.34 17.42 0.78
N LEU A 56 -4.12 18.72 0.52
CA LEU A 56 -4.46 19.82 1.42
C LEU A 56 -5.21 20.91 0.65
N SER A 57 -5.94 21.77 1.37
CA SER A 57 -6.60 22.92 0.74
C SER A 57 -5.56 23.90 0.20
N GLY A 58 -5.69 24.24 -1.09
CA GLY A 58 -4.83 25.25 -1.72
C GLY A 58 -5.04 26.67 -1.18
N SER A 59 -6.12 26.91 -0.43
CA SER A 59 -6.40 28.22 0.18
C SER A 59 -5.71 28.43 1.54
N ASP A 60 -5.00 27.42 2.07
CA ASP A 60 -4.34 27.50 3.37
C ASP A 60 -2.82 27.23 3.25
N PRO A 61 -2.03 28.26 2.91
CA PRO A 61 -0.59 28.11 2.77
C PRO A 61 0.13 27.83 4.09
N LEU A 62 -0.47 28.19 5.24
CA LEU A 62 0.13 27.92 6.54
C LEU A 62 0.02 26.43 6.90
N LEU A 63 -1.13 25.81 6.60
CA LEU A 63 -1.29 24.37 6.75
C LEU A 63 -0.34 23.60 5.83
N VAL A 64 -0.20 24.02 4.56
CA VAL A 64 0.76 23.41 3.63
C VAL A 64 2.19 23.48 4.18
N ASN A 65 2.63 24.66 4.62
CA ASN A 65 3.97 24.83 5.19
C ASN A 65 4.16 23.99 6.46
N TRP A 66 3.17 23.96 7.35
CA TRP A 66 3.22 23.16 8.56
C TRP A 66 3.35 21.67 8.25
N THR A 67 2.51 21.13 7.35
CA THR A 67 2.56 19.71 6.96
C THR A 67 3.88 19.36 6.30
N GLN A 68 4.43 20.22 5.44
CA GLN A 68 5.74 20.00 4.84
C GLN A 68 6.87 19.97 5.88
N ASN A 69 6.85 20.88 6.85
CA ASN A 69 7.82 20.87 7.95
C ASN A 69 7.68 19.61 8.81
N TRP A 70 6.45 19.18 9.08
CA TRP A 70 6.17 17.98 9.84
C TRP A 70 6.68 16.71 9.13
N LEU A 71 6.44 16.57 7.83
CA LEU A 71 6.94 15.43 7.05
C LEU A 71 8.48 15.39 7.04
N ARG A 72 9.13 16.55 6.88
CA ARG A 72 10.60 16.65 6.97
C ARG A 72 11.13 16.24 8.34
N GLU A 73 10.44 16.58 9.41
CA GLU A 73 10.82 16.15 10.77
C GLU A 73 10.65 14.63 10.94
N LEU A 74 9.57 14.05 10.43
CA LEU A 74 9.36 12.59 10.48
C LEU A 74 10.46 11.83 9.72
N GLU A 75 10.91 12.37 8.59
CA GLU A 75 12.06 11.84 7.85
C GLU A 75 13.36 12.00 8.63
N ALA A 76 13.68 13.21 9.09
CA ALA A 76 14.92 13.52 9.79
C ALA A 76 15.11 12.71 11.09
N THR A 77 14.02 12.43 11.79
CA THR A 77 14.03 11.64 13.04
C THR A 77 13.95 10.13 12.80
N GLY A 78 13.84 9.69 11.55
CA GLY A 78 13.60 8.29 11.18
C GLY A 78 12.24 7.75 11.62
N ALA A 79 11.32 8.60 12.10
CA ALA A 79 9.98 8.19 12.48
C ALA A 79 9.19 7.65 11.28
N LEU A 80 9.38 8.25 10.10
CA LEU A 80 8.79 7.76 8.87
C LEU A 80 9.31 6.36 8.52
N GLU A 81 10.63 6.14 8.61
CA GLU A 81 11.24 4.83 8.35
C GLU A 81 10.67 3.76 9.30
N ARG A 82 10.69 4.00 10.62
CA ARG A 82 10.14 3.05 11.61
C ARG A 82 8.66 2.70 11.34
N THR A 83 7.88 3.69 10.88
CA THR A 83 6.49 3.47 10.49
C THR A 83 6.41 2.59 9.24
N THR A 84 7.23 2.86 8.22
CA THR A 84 7.33 2.02 7.03
C THR A 84 7.73 0.59 7.35
N GLU A 85 8.71 0.38 8.24
CA GLU A 85 9.13 -0.96 8.66
C GLU A 85 8.00 -1.72 9.34
N ARG A 86 7.29 -1.06 10.26
CA ARG A 86 6.18 -1.66 10.99
C ARG A 86 5.04 -2.14 10.09
N TRP A 87 4.71 -1.37 9.06
CA TRP A 87 3.53 -1.68 8.23
C TRP A 87 3.85 -2.47 6.96
N PHE A 88 5.04 -2.31 6.38
CA PHE A 88 5.40 -2.97 5.12
C PHE A 88 6.40 -4.11 5.26
N LYS A 89 7.26 -4.12 6.29
CA LYS A 89 8.25 -5.19 6.50
C LYS A 89 7.79 -6.21 7.54
N ASP A 90 7.28 -5.74 8.68
CA ASP A 90 6.71 -6.59 9.74
C ASP A 90 5.35 -7.15 9.29
N THR A 91 5.18 -8.46 9.43
CA THR A 91 3.97 -9.21 9.03
C THR A 91 3.14 -9.65 10.23
N ALA A 92 3.61 -9.44 11.47
CA ALA A 92 2.94 -9.90 12.68
C ALA A 92 1.56 -9.28 12.89
N TRP A 93 1.29 -8.12 12.28
CA TRP A 93 0.00 -7.45 12.35
C TRP A 93 -1.05 -8.05 11.40
N LEU A 94 -0.64 -8.78 10.34
CA LEU A 94 -1.56 -9.31 9.32
C LEU A 94 -2.56 -10.31 9.90
N GLY A 95 -2.13 -11.16 10.84
CA GLY A 95 -3.01 -12.12 11.51
C GLY A 95 -4.04 -11.50 12.46
N ARG A 96 -4.00 -10.17 12.65
CA ARG A 96 -4.98 -9.42 13.47
C ARG A 96 -6.08 -8.77 12.64
N LEU A 97 -5.96 -8.81 11.31
CA LEU A 97 -7.01 -8.33 10.44
C LEU A 97 -8.16 -9.34 10.42
N PRO A 98 -9.42 -8.88 10.36
CA PRO A 98 -10.57 -9.75 10.16
C PRO A 98 -10.46 -10.55 8.87
#